data_AF-A0AAW2XDU2-F1
#
_entry.id   AF-A0AAW2XDU2-F1
#
_cell.length_a   1.000
_cell.length_b   1.000
_cell.length_c   1.000
_cell.angle_alpha   90.00
_cell.angle_beta   90.00
_cell.angle_gamma   90.00
#
_symmetry.space_group_name_H-M   'P 1'
#
loop_
_entity.id
_entity.type
_entity.pdbx_description
1 polymer ?
#
loop_
_entity_poly.entity_id
_entity_poly.type
_entity_poly.pdbx_seq_one_letter_code
_entity_poly.pdbx_strand_id
1 'polypeptide(L)'
;MFNDITSFVQLDRESLYDAWEHFKGMLRRCPHHELPVWRQVQTFYNGVTLANRATIDTAAGGTIIKKLPSEAFNIDPGLTSDLPWGSDPRSSMVRSPKRR
;
A
#
# COMPACT_ATOMS: atom_id res chain seq x y z
N MET A 1 15.02 -11.05 5.98
CA MET A 1 14.23 -11.07 4.72
C MET A 1 12.77 -10.67 4.94
N PHE A 2 11.93 -11.41 5.66
CA PHE A 2 10.57 -10.91 6.03
C PHE A 2 10.60 -9.92 7.21
N ASN A 3 11.50 -10.18 8.16
CA ASN A 3 11.68 -9.37 9.37
C ASN A 3 12.05 -7.91 9.08
N ASP A 4 12.72 -7.66 7.95
CA ASP A 4 13.20 -6.33 7.57
C ASP A 4 12.02 -5.43 7.14
N ILE A 5 11.01 -5.99 6.47
CA ILE A 5 9.81 -5.24 6.10
C ILE A 5 8.98 -4.94 7.35
N THR A 6 8.75 -5.94 8.21
CA THR A 6 7.94 -5.78 9.42
C THR A 6 8.58 -4.87 10.48
N SER A 7 9.88 -4.60 10.35
CA SER A 7 10.65 -3.71 11.24
C SER A 7 10.82 -2.30 10.66
N PHE A 8 9.96 -1.88 9.72
CA PHE A 8 10.01 -0.52 9.21
C PHE A 8 9.89 0.52 10.33
N VAL A 9 10.78 1.50 10.29
CA VAL A 9 10.74 2.69 11.13
C VAL A 9 11.07 3.88 10.26
N GLN A 10 10.25 4.93 10.32
CA GLN A 10 10.53 6.20 9.67
C GLN A 10 11.81 6.81 10.25
N LEU A 11 12.72 7.27 9.39
CA LEU A 11 13.96 7.89 9.85
C LEU A 11 13.73 9.30 10.37
N ASP A 12 14.60 9.75 11.28
CA ASP A 12 14.57 11.12 11.76
C ASP A 12 14.76 12.10 10.59
N ARG A 13 13.80 13.03 10.45
CA ARG A 13 13.69 14.06 9.38
C ARG A 13 13.16 13.60 8.03
N GLU A 14 12.80 12.33 7.84
CA GLU A 14 12.08 11.92 6.62
C GLU A 14 10.67 12.51 6.63
N SER A 15 10.22 13.00 5.46
CA SER A 15 8.80 13.33 5.27
C SER A 15 7.97 12.06 5.18
N LEU A 16 6.64 12.17 5.34
CA LEU A 16 5.73 11.03 5.15
C LEU A 16 5.86 10.42 3.74
N TYR A 17 6.10 11.26 2.73
CA TYR A 17 6.27 10.83 1.36
C TYR A 17 7.58 10.03 1.17
N ASP A 18 8.69 10.55 1.71
CA ASP A 18 9.99 9.87 1.61
C ASP A 18 9.95 8.52 2.35
N ALA A 19 9.33 8.50 3.54
CA ALA A 19 9.10 7.29 4.31
C ALA A 19 8.31 6.23 3.51
N TRP A 20 7.32 6.66 2.73
CA TRP A 20 6.54 5.77 1.85
C TRP A 20 7.36 5.24 0.68
N GLU A 21 8.17 6.08 0.02
CA GLU A 21 9.07 5.62 -1.04
C GLU A 21 10.11 4.62 -0.54
N HIS A 22 10.68 4.87 0.65
CA HIS A 22 11.60 3.96 1.31
C HIS A 22 10.93 2.61 1.62
N PHE A 23 9.72 2.63 2.20
CA PHE A 23 8.97 1.42 2.47
C PHE A 23 8.68 0.60 1.20
N LYS A 24 8.28 1.25 0.10
CA LYS A 24 8.11 0.58 -1.21
C LYS A 24 9.43 0.02 -1.74
N GLY A 25 10.56 0.70 -1.49
CA GLY A 25 11.88 0.18 -1.80
C GLY A 25 12.17 -1.15 -1.10
N MET A 26 11.78 -1.29 0.17
CA MET A 26 11.93 -2.54 0.92
C MET A 26 11.04 -3.66 0.37
N LEU A 27 9.80 -3.36 0.01
CA LEU A 27 8.90 -4.32 -0.63
C LEU A 27 9.48 -4.85 -1.96
N ARG A 28 10.01 -3.95 -2.81
CA ARG A 28 10.64 -4.32 -4.09
C ARG A 28 11.89 -5.19 -3.93
N ARG A 29 12.61 -5.07 -2.82
CA ARG A 29 13.78 -5.90 -2.51
C ARG A 29 13.41 -7.33 -2.13
N CYS A 30 12.17 -7.58 -1.73
CA CYS A 30 11.68 -8.92 -1.37
C CYS A 30 10.42 -9.26 -2.17
N PRO A 31 10.50 -9.48 -3.50
CA PRO A 31 9.31 -9.73 -4.32
C PRO A 31 8.50 -10.97 -3.91
N HIS A 32 9.12 -11.91 -3.17
CA HIS A 32 8.47 -13.10 -2.61
C HIS A 32 7.96 -12.88 -1.16
N HIS A 33 7.69 -11.65 -0.76
CA HIS A 33 7.23 -11.37 0.61
C HIS A 33 5.80 -11.84 0.88
N GLU A 34 4.98 -12.14 -0.15
CA GLU A 34 3.60 -12.65 -0.04
C GLU A 34 2.74 -11.94 1.04
N LEU A 35 2.99 -10.65 1.23
CA LEU A 35 2.35 -9.86 2.29
C LEU A 35 1.05 -9.33 1.73
N PRO A 36 -0.10 -9.66 2.32
CA PRO A 36 -1.35 -9.05 1.90
C PRO A 36 -1.27 -7.54 2.15
N VAL A 37 -1.95 -6.77 1.31
CA VAL A 37 -1.92 -5.29 1.32
C VAL A 37 -2.22 -4.74 2.72
N TRP A 38 -3.14 -5.36 3.45
CA TRP A 38 -3.47 -4.93 4.81
C TRP A 38 -2.30 -5.01 5.79
N ARG A 39 -1.44 -6.03 5.68
CA ARG A 39 -0.22 -6.12 6.49
C ARG A 39 0.79 -5.07 6.09
N GLN A 40 0.92 -4.78 4.79
CA GLN A 40 1.84 -3.74 4.33
C GLN A 40 1.46 -2.36 4.91
N VAL A 41 0.17 -2.01 4.84
CA VAL A 41 -0.36 -0.77 5.39
C VAL A 41 -0.21 -0.73 6.91
N GLN A 42 -0.51 -1.83 7.61
CA GLN A 42 -0.35 -1.91 9.07
C GLN A 42 1.11 -1.72 9.49
N THR A 43 2.05 -2.37 8.79
CA THR A 43 3.48 -2.23 9.05
C THR A 43 3.94 -0.80 8.82
N PHE A 44 3.54 -0.17 7.71
CA PHE A 44 3.87 1.23 7.43
C PHE A 44 3.31 2.17 8.51
N TYR A 45 2.03 2.02 8.86
CA TYR A 45 1.38 2.83 9.90
C TYR A 45 2.09 2.68 11.26
N ASN A 46 2.50 1.46 11.62
CA ASN A 46 3.23 1.21 12.86
C ASN A 46 4.67 1.75 12.83
N GLY A 47 5.29 1.87 11.67
CA GLY A 47 6.66 2.40 11.52
C GLY A 47 6.77 3.92 11.46
N VAL A 48 5.69 4.63 11.10
CA VAL A 48 5.71 6.11 11.02
C VAL A 48 5.51 6.78 12.38
N THR A 49 5.97 8.04 12.47
CA THR A 49 5.82 8.89 13.66
C THR A 49 4.35 9.17 14.00
N LEU A 50 4.07 9.46 15.28
CA LEU A 50 2.70 9.74 15.74
C LEU A 50 2.05 10.93 15.02
N ALA A 51 2.83 11.97 14.70
CA ALA A 51 2.35 13.11 13.93
C ALA A 51 1.85 12.68 12.54
N ASN A 52 2.64 11.86 11.84
CA ASN A 52 2.27 11.32 10.54
C ASN A 52 1.09 10.36 10.61
N ARG A 53 0.96 9.56 11.68
CA ARG A 53 -0.24 8.72 11.90
C ARG A 53 -1.51 9.56 11.98
N ALA A 54 -1.48 10.68 12.71
CA ALA A 54 -2.61 11.59 12.80
C ALA A 54 -2.96 12.20 11.44
N THR A 55 -1.96 12.53 10.60
CA THR A 55 -2.18 12.98 9.22
C THR A 55 -2.85 11.90 8.38
N ILE A 56 -2.37 10.65 8.46
CA ILE A 56 -2.94 9.50 7.74
C ILE A 56 -4.39 9.26 8.16
N ASP A 57 -4.67 9.24 9.47
CA ASP A 57 -6.01 9.00 10.01
C ASP A 57 -6.97 10.15 9.64
N THR A 58 -6.49 11.39 9.62
CA THR A 58 -7.27 12.55 9.18
C THR A 58 -7.62 12.44 7.69
N ALA A 59 -6.65 12.11 6.84
CA ALA A 59 -6.85 11.93 5.41
C ALA A 59 -7.78 10.74 5.10
N ALA A 60 -7.72 9.67 5.91
CA ALA A 60 -8.59 8.50 5.80
C ALA A 60 -9.99 8.71 6.41
N GLY A 61 -10.26 9.86 7.03
CA GLY A 61 -11.54 10.13 7.71
C GLY A 61 -11.80 9.17 8.87
N GLY A 62 -10.77 8.88 9.68
CA GLY A 62 -10.80 7.97 10.81
C GLY A 62 -9.63 6.98 10.84
N THR A 63 -9.48 6.23 11.93
CA THR A 63 -8.34 5.32 12.12
C THR A 63 -8.26 4.26 11.02
N ILE A 64 -7.26 4.36 10.16
CA ILE A 64 -7.15 3.53 8.95
C ILE A 64 -7.01 2.04 9.31
N ILE A 65 -6.29 1.75 10.40
CA ILE A 65 -6.11 0.37 10.90
C ILE A 65 -7.38 -0.23 11.50
N LYS A 66 -8.44 0.55 11.78
CA LYS A 66 -9.73 -0.01 12.19
C LYS A 66 -10.57 -0.40 10.97
N LYS A 67 -10.44 0.37 9.88
CA LYS A 67 -11.15 0.12 8.61
C LYS A 67 -10.56 -1.07 7.86
N LEU A 68 -9.23 -1.22 7.83
CA LEU A 68 -8.58 -2.28 7.06
C LEU A 68 -8.89 -3.71 7.53
N PRO A 69 -8.83 -4.07 8.84
CA PRO A 69 -9.22 -5.39 9.30
C PRO A 69 -10.70 -5.66 8.99
N SER A 70 -11.60 -4.69 9.23
CA SER A 70 -13.02 -4.85 8.94
C SER A 70 -13.34 -5.01 7.45
N GLU A 71 -12.58 -4.34 6.57
CA GLU A 71 -12.73 -4.52 5.12
C GLU A 71 -12.04 -5.79 4.64
N ALA A 72 -10.90 -6.18 5.22
CA ALA A 72 -10.18 -7.41 4.88
C ALA A 72 -11.02 -8.69 5.12
N PHE A 73 -11.89 -8.69 6.13
CA PHE A 73 -12.84 -9.80 6.34
C PHE A 73 -13.98 -9.85 5.31
N ASN A 74 -14.15 -8.81 4.50
CA ASN A 74 -15.17 -8.71 3.45
C ASN A 74 -14.58 -8.73 2.03
N ILE A 75 -13.27 -9.01 1.86
CA ILE A 75 -12.66 -9.08 0.52
C ILE A 75 -13.04 -10.41 -0.12
N ASP A 76 -14.15 -10.39 -0.85
CA ASP A 76 -14.41 -11.27 -1.99
C ASP A 76 -13.31 -11.02 -3.05
N PRO A 77 -12.63 -12.04 -3.60
CA PRO A 77 -11.56 -11.88 -4.59
C PRO A 77 -11.92 -11.05 -5.84
N GLY A 78 -13.18 -10.70 -6.07
CA GLY A 78 -13.60 -9.78 -7.13
C GLY A 78 -13.20 -8.30 -6.91
N LEU A 79 -12.97 -7.83 -5.68
CA LEU A 79 -12.69 -6.41 -5.42
C LEU A 79 -11.25 -5.99 -5.77
N THR A 80 -10.37 -6.96 -6.06
CA THR A 80 -8.98 -6.68 -6.46
C THR A 80 -8.85 -6.10 -7.88
N SER A 81 -9.89 -6.19 -8.73
CA SER A 81 -9.87 -5.63 -10.08
C SER A 81 -10.25 -4.14 -10.13
N ASP A 82 -11.01 -3.66 -9.14
CA ASP A 82 -11.70 -2.37 -9.24
C ASP A 82 -11.08 -1.28 -8.35
N LEU A 83 -10.06 -1.61 -7.56
CA LEU A 83 -9.26 -0.61 -6.87
C LEU A 83 -8.45 0.19 -7.90
N PRO A 84 -8.40 1.54 -7.81
CA PRO A 84 -7.66 2.40 -8.75
C PRO A 84 -6.14 2.18 -8.74
N TRP A 85 -5.65 1.28 -7.89
CA TRP A 85 -4.26 0.88 -7.77
C TRP A 85 -3.93 -0.42 -8.54
N GLY A 86 -4.91 -1.02 -9.23
CA GLY A 86 -4.81 -2.30 -9.95
C GLY A 86 -4.48 -2.23 -11.44
N SER A 87 -4.34 -1.04 -12.03
CA SER A 87 -4.14 -0.90 -13.48
C SER A 87 -2.70 -0.52 -13.84
N ASP A 88 -2.01 -1.46 -14.49
CA ASP A 88 -0.73 -1.26 -15.15
C ASP A 88 -0.84 -0.13 -16.22
N PRO A 89 -0.02 0.94 -16.16
CA PRO A 89 -0.07 2.02 -17.15
C PRO A 89 0.41 1.61 -18.56
N ARG A 90 0.88 0.37 -18.78
CA ARG A 90 1.42 -0.05 -20.09
C ARG A 90 0.42 -0.63 -21.09
N SER A 91 -0.87 -0.69 -20.78
CA SER A 91 -1.88 -1.14 -21.78
C SER A 91 -2.48 0.00 -22.61
N SER A 92 -1.69 1.02 -22.94
CA SER A 92 -2.07 2.10 -23.87
C SER A 92 -1.14 2.17 -25.08
N MET A 93 -0.90 1.04 -25.75
CA MET A 93 -0.56 1.05 -27.17
C MET A 93 -0.62 -0.38 -27.72
N VAL A 94 -1.61 -0.67 -28.57
CA VAL A 94 -1.46 -1.23 -29.92
C VAL A 94 -2.84 -1.64 -30.46
N ARG A 95 -3.31 -0.79 -31.38
CA ARG A 95 -4.05 -1.08 -32.63
C ARG A 95 -5.40 -1.81 -32.56
N SER A 96 -6.43 -1.03 -32.88
CA SER A 96 -7.65 -1.50 -33.57
C SER A 96 -7.32 -2.30 -34.84
N PRO A 97 -8.13 -3.32 -35.17
CA PRO A 97 -8.65 -3.38 -36.53
C PRO A 97 -10.16 -3.75 -36.62
N LYS A 98 -10.88 -2.91 -37.38
CA LYS A 98 -12.06 -3.14 -38.24
C LYS A 98 -12.93 -4.40 -38.06
N ARG A 99 -14.23 -4.17 -37.85
CA ARG A 99 -15.35 -4.93 -38.44
C ARG A 99 -16.42 -3.90 -38.85
N ARG A 100 -16.44 -3.53 -40.14
CA ARG A 100 -17.28 -4.00 -41.25
C ARG A 100 -18.65 -3.32 -41.24
#